data_AF-A0A957F031-F1
#
_entry.id   AF-A0A957F031-F1
#
_cell.length_a   1.000
_cell.length_b   1.000
_cell.length_c   1.000
_cell.angle_alpha   90.00
_cell.angle_beta   90.00
_cell.angle_gamma   90.00
#
_symmetry.space_group_name_H-M   'P 1'
#
loop_
_entity.id
_entity.type
_entity.pdbx_description
1 polymer ?
#
loop_
_entity_poly.entity_id
_entity_poly.type
_entity_poly.pdbx_seq_one_letter_code
_entity_poly.pdbx_strand_id
1 'polypeptide(L)'
;MIPIYRSDGEWVAVYAEGHLFNVDGEWLGFVVGREVYDPTGIYLGFLSNDKRLLRKRSLSEKRARRTPPPRPEKPTFPPNMPLAPLLAALPYSIIDLFEEFPERLIYISDTRPDME
;
A
#
# COMPACT_ATOMS: atom_id res chain seq x y z
N MET A 1 -7.00 -4.91 -11.27
CA MET A 1 -7.02 -3.92 -10.17
C MET A 1 -7.80 -4.50 -9.01
N ILE A 2 -7.31 -4.33 -7.78
CA ILE A 2 -7.95 -4.83 -6.56
C ILE A 2 -8.02 -3.65 -5.57
N PRO A 3 -9.21 -3.26 -5.10
CA PRO A 3 -9.32 -2.22 -4.09
C PRO A 3 -8.73 -2.69 -2.77
N ILE A 4 -8.04 -1.79 -2.08
CA ILE A 4 -7.49 -1.98 -0.75
C ILE A 4 -8.25 -1.08 0.20
N TYR A 5 -8.72 -1.67 1.30
CA TYR A 5 -9.54 -1.00 2.29
C TYR A 5 -8.77 -0.77 3.58
N ARG A 6 -9.24 0.22 4.33
CA ARG A 6 -8.93 0.43 5.73
C ARG A 6 -9.88 -0.41 6.61
N SER A 7 -9.56 -0.60 7.88
CA SER A 7 -10.32 -1.51 8.76
C SER A 7 -11.72 -1.02 9.10
N ASP A 8 -12.01 0.28 8.94
CA ASP A 8 -13.36 0.85 8.94
C ASP A 8 -14.15 0.66 7.63
N GLY A 9 -13.54 0.08 6.61
CA GLY A 9 -14.14 -0.20 5.31
C GLY A 9 -13.94 0.89 4.26
N GLU A 10 -13.23 2.00 4.57
CA GLU A 10 -12.92 3.02 3.58
C GLU A 10 -12.01 2.46 2.48
N TRP A 11 -12.32 2.75 1.21
CA TRP A 11 -11.42 2.46 0.10
C TRP A 11 -10.30 3.51 0.06
N VAL A 12 -9.06 3.06 0.30
CA VAL A 12 -7.91 3.97 0.49
C VAL A 12 -6.78 3.75 -0.52
N ALA A 13 -6.76 2.60 -1.20
CA ALA A 13 -5.72 2.29 -2.17
C ALA A 13 -6.17 1.27 -3.23
N VAL A 14 -5.36 1.10 -4.27
CA VAL A 14 -5.58 0.13 -5.34
C VAL A 14 -4.29 -0.65 -5.57
N TYR A 15 -4.40 -1.98 -5.56
CA TYR A 15 -3.37 -2.86 -6.06
C TYR A 15 -3.57 -3.12 -7.56
N ALA A 16 -2.56 -2.81 -8.36
CA ALA A 16 -2.57 -3.01 -9.80
C ALA A 16 -1.17 -3.42 -10.28
N GLU A 17 -1.09 -4.54 -11.01
CA GLU A 17 0.13 -4.96 -11.72
C GLU A 17 1.39 -4.99 -10.84
N GLY A 18 1.30 -5.51 -9.62
CA GLY A 18 2.43 -5.58 -8.69
C GLY A 18 2.73 -4.28 -7.93
N HIS A 19 1.92 -3.25 -8.09
CA HIS A 19 2.10 -1.95 -7.48
C HIS A 19 0.89 -1.55 -6.63
N LEU A 20 1.13 -0.70 -5.64
CA LEU A 20 0.12 -0.12 -4.77
C LEU A 20 0.04 1.38 -5.04
N PHE A 21 -1.18 1.87 -5.20
CA PHE A 21 -1.47 3.28 -5.46
C PHE A 21 -2.51 3.79 -4.46
N ASN A 22 -2.48 5.08 -4.12
CA ASN A 22 -3.60 5.69 -3.39
C ASN A 22 -4.80 5.91 -4.33
N VAL A 23 -5.91 6.43 -3.81
CA VAL A 23 -7.13 6.72 -4.59
C VAL A 23 -6.92 7.77 -5.68
N ASP A 24 -5.91 8.65 -5.53
CA ASP A 24 -5.53 9.65 -6.52
C ASP A 24 -4.61 9.08 -7.62
N GLY A 25 -4.20 7.80 -7.51
CA GLY A 25 -3.32 7.12 -8.46
C GLY A 25 -1.84 7.38 -8.22
N GLU A 26 -1.47 7.99 -7.10
CA GLU A 26 -0.07 8.18 -6.73
C GLU A 26 0.53 6.87 -6.24
N TRP A 27 1.78 6.62 -6.66
CA TRP A 27 2.46 5.37 -6.37
C TRP A 27 2.95 5.32 -4.91
N LEU A 28 2.36 4.41 -4.13
CA LEU A 28 2.70 4.18 -2.72
C LEU A 28 3.78 3.11 -2.52
N GLY A 29 4.06 2.30 -3.55
CA GLY A 29 5.05 1.23 -3.46
C GLY A 29 4.75 -0.01 -4.28
N PHE A 30 5.52 -1.07 -4.06
CA PHE A 30 5.48 -2.29 -4.87
C PHE A 30 5.30 -3.53 -4.00
N VAL A 31 4.80 -4.59 -4.63
CA VAL A 31 4.41 -5.85 -3.98
C VAL A 31 5.27 -7.00 -4.49
N VAL A 32 5.88 -7.74 -3.55
CA VAL A 32 6.62 -8.98 -3.84
C VAL A 32 5.92 -10.14 -3.14
N GLY A 33 5.23 -10.98 -3.92
CA GLY A 33 4.34 -12.00 -3.37
C GLY A 33 3.13 -11.35 -2.69
N ARG A 34 3.16 -11.23 -1.36
CA ARG A 34 2.17 -10.47 -0.56
C ARG A 34 2.77 -9.30 0.19
N GLU A 35 4.09 -9.16 0.17
CA GLU A 35 4.81 -8.17 0.96
C GLU A 35 4.83 -6.85 0.22
N VAL A 36 4.49 -5.78 0.91
CA VAL A 36 4.46 -4.43 0.35
C VAL A 36 5.68 -3.66 0.83
N TYR A 37 6.32 -2.97 -0.09
CA TYR A 37 7.48 -2.12 0.12
C TYR A 37 7.18 -0.73 -0.40
N ASP A 38 7.72 0.29 0.26
CA ASP A 38 7.63 1.68 -0.19
C ASP A 38 8.43 1.89 -1.49
N PRO A 39 8.36 3.08 -2.14
CA PRO A 39 9.10 3.36 -3.36
C PRO A 39 10.63 3.28 -3.19
N THR A 40 11.13 3.32 -1.96
CA THR A 40 12.56 3.21 -1.64
C THR A 40 12.98 1.76 -1.37
N GLY A 41 12.05 0.83 -1.18
CA GLY A 41 12.30 -0.58 -0.90
C GLY A 41 12.25 -0.96 0.58
N ILE A 42 11.73 -0.10 1.46
CA ILE A 42 11.52 -0.38 2.87
C ILE A 42 10.19 -1.13 3.05
N TYR A 43 10.21 -2.20 3.85
CA TYR A 43 9.03 -3.00 4.12
C TYR A 43 7.94 -2.20 4.86
N LEU A 44 6.75 -2.16 4.27
CA LEU A 44 5.55 -1.51 4.79
C LEU A 44 4.62 -2.49 5.50
N GLY A 45 4.43 -3.68 4.95
CA GLY A 45 3.44 -4.64 5.48
C GLY A 45 3.17 -5.78 4.51
N PHE A 46 2.01 -6.40 4.64
CA PHE A 46 1.56 -7.43 3.71
C PHE A 46 0.08 -7.24 3.36
N LEU A 47 -0.29 -7.65 2.15
CA LEU A 47 -1.68 -7.69 1.71
C LEU A 47 -2.38 -8.90 2.33
N SER A 48 -3.47 -8.64 3.05
CA SER A 48 -4.35 -9.67 3.60
C SER A 48 -5.30 -10.24 2.53
N ASN A 49 -5.93 -11.38 2.83
CA ASN A 49 -6.94 -11.97 1.95
C ASN A 49 -8.20 -11.10 1.85
N ASP A 50 -8.51 -10.32 2.89
CA ASP A 50 -9.65 -9.40 2.94
C ASP A 50 -9.30 -7.99 2.43
N LYS A 51 -8.20 -7.88 1.68
CA LYS A 51 -7.81 -6.71 0.91
C LYS A 51 -7.44 -5.49 1.77
N ARG A 52 -6.65 -5.69 2.82
CA ARG A 52 -6.07 -4.65 3.66
C ARG A 52 -4.55 -4.69 3.60
N LEU A 53 -3.90 -3.55 3.85
CA LEU A 53 -2.46 -3.49 4.07
C LEU A 53 -2.19 -3.60 5.57
N LEU A 54 -1.80 -4.80 6.00
CA LEU A 54 -1.61 -5.12 7.42
C LEU A 54 -0.14 -5.25 7.77
N ARG A 55 0.18 -5.09 9.05
CA ARG A 55 1.55 -5.25 9.57
C ARG A 55 1.54 -5.87 10.95
N LYS A 56 2.57 -6.66 11.29
CA LYS A 56 2.81 -7.05 12.69
C LYS A 56 3.18 -5.83 13.52
N ARG A 57 2.54 -5.66 14.68
CA ARG A 57 2.77 -4.54 15.60
C ARG A 57 4.20 -4.53 16.14
N SER A 58 4.69 -5.68 16.62
CA SER A 58 6.09 -5.86 17.02
C SER A 58 6.94 -6.27 15.82
N LEU A 59 7.75 -5.36 15.30
CA LEU A 59 8.80 -5.70 14.33
C LEU A 59 10.01 -6.25 15.08
N SER A 60 10.08 -7.56 15.25
CA SER A 60 11.31 -8.22 15.73
C SER A 60 12.37 -8.36 14.63
N GLU A 61 11.99 -8.27 13.35
CA GLU A 61 12.87 -8.58 12.22
C GLU A 61 13.14 -7.35 11.34
N LYS A 62 14.40 -6.92 11.30
CA LYS A 62 14.90 -6.01 10.26
C LYS A 62 14.88 -6.75 8.93
N ARG A 63 13.87 -6.48 8.11
CA ARG A 63 13.81 -7.00 6.74
C ARG A 63 14.83 -6.28 5.87
N ALA A 64 15.50 -7.02 5.00
CA ALA A 64 16.40 -6.44 4.01
C ALA A 64 15.62 -5.49 3.09
N ARG A 65 16.22 -4.33 2.81
CA ARG A 65 15.71 -3.40 1.81
C ARG A 65 15.68 -4.09 0.44
N ARG A 66 14.59 -3.94 -0.31
CA ARG A 66 14.45 -4.47 -1.66
C ARG A 66 14.84 -3.43 -2.69
N THR A 67 15.34 -3.86 -3.84
CA THR A 67 15.50 -2.98 -5.00
C THR A 67 14.10 -2.70 -5.58
N PRO A 68 13.67 -1.42 -5.66
CA PRO A 68 12.39 -1.08 -6.28
C PRO A 68 12.38 -1.42 -7.78
N PRO A 69 11.22 -1.82 -8.33
CA PRO A 69 11.04 -1.88 -9.77
C PRO A 69 11.07 -0.46 -10.38
N PRO A 70 11.12 -0.35 -11.71
CA PRO A 70 10.83 0.93 -12.37
C PRO A 70 9.49 1.50 -11.88
N ARG A 71 9.44 2.82 -11.72
CA ARG A 71 8.19 3.50 -11.36
C ARG A 71 7.11 3.14 -12.38
N PRO A 72 5.92 2.69 -11.95
CA PRO A 72 4.81 2.38 -12.85
C PRO A 72 4.17 3.66 -13.38
N GLU A 73 3.48 3.54 -14.51
CA GLU A 73 2.59 4.59 -15.00
C GLU A 73 1.40 4.79 -14.05
N LYS A 74 0.88 6.02 -14.01
CA LYS A 74 -0.31 6.35 -13.21
C LYS A 74 -1.52 5.60 -13.78
N PRO A 75 -2.17 4.71 -12.99
CA PRO A 75 -3.32 3.95 -13.47
C PRO A 75 -4.56 4.82 -13.62
N THR A 76 -5.46 4.43 -14.52
CA THR A 76 -6.81 4.98 -14.59
C THR A 76 -7.76 4.08 -13.80
N PHE A 77 -8.40 4.60 -12.76
CA PHE A 77 -9.36 3.84 -11.97
C PHE A 77 -10.78 3.93 -12.55
N PRO A 78 -11.60 2.88 -12.39
CA PRO A 78 -13.02 2.99 -12.66
C PRO A 78 -13.67 4.03 -11.72
N PRO A 79 -14.79 4.65 -12.14
CA PRO A 79 -15.47 5.66 -11.33
C PRO A 79 -16.03 5.10 -10.01
N ASN A 80 -16.28 3.79 -9.96
CA ASN A 80 -16.77 3.10 -8.77
C ASN A 80 -15.89 1.88 -8.48
N MET A 81 -15.56 1.67 -7.20
CA MET A 81 -14.97 0.43 -6.71
C MET A 81 -16.00 -0.41 -5.97
N PRO A 82 -15.82 -1.74 -5.91
CA PRO A 82 -16.62 -2.61 -5.05
C PRO A 82 -16.62 -2.12 -3.60
N LEU A 83 -17.70 -2.38 -2.87
CA LEU A 83 -17.74 -2.18 -1.42
C LEU A 83 -16.73 -3.09 -0.72
N ALA A 84 -16.29 -2.66 0.47
CA ALA A 84 -15.48 -3.49 1.34
C ALA A 84 -16.17 -4.84 1.60
N PRO A 85 -15.42 -5.96 1.62
CA PRO A 85 -15.96 -7.24 2.08
C PRO A 85 -16.26 -7.16 3.58
N LEU A 86 -16.83 -8.23 4.14
CA LEU A 86 -16.87 -8.38 5.60
C LEU A 86 -15.44 -8.49 6.13
N LEU A 87 -14.99 -7.48 6.87
CA LEU A 87 -13.64 -7.40 7.42
C LEU A 87 -13.57 -8.12 8.76
N ALA A 88 -12.56 -8.97 8.93
CA ALA A 88 -12.33 -9.63 10.21
C ALA A 88 -11.70 -8.64 11.20
N ALA A 89 -12.09 -8.76 12.47
CA ALA A 89 -11.42 -8.03 13.55
C ALA A 89 -9.92 -8.38 13.58
N LEU A 90 -9.07 -7.37 13.74
CA LEU A 90 -7.62 -7.57 13.81
C LEU A 90 -7.23 -8.06 15.20
N PRO A 91 -6.41 -9.11 15.31
CA PRO A 91 -5.79 -9.46 16.60
C PRO A 91 -4.82 -8.35 17.01
N TYR A 92 -4.59 -8.18 18.32
CA TYR A 92 -3.72 -7.13 18.86
C TYR A 92 -2.31 -7.05 18.22
N SER A 93 -1.77 -8.20 17.81
CA SER A 93 -0.44 -8.30 17.18
C SER A 93 -0.39 -7.83 15.73
N ILE A 94 -1.53 -7.51 15.11
CA ILE A 94 -1.66 -7.04 13.73
C ILE A 94 -2.30 -5.66 13.75
N ILE A 95 -1.79 -4.78 12.91
CA ILE A 95 -2.30 -3.42 12.71
C ILE A 95 -2.65 -3.18 11.25
N ASP A 96 -3.55 -2.24 11.04
CA ASP A 96 -3.79 -1.63 9.74
C ASP A 96 -2.79 -0.49 9.53
N LEU A 97 -2.04 -0.54 8.43
CA LEU A 97 -1.01 0.47 8.17
C LEU A 97 -1.60 1.85 7.86
N PHE A 98 -2.78 1.90 7.23
CA PHE A 98 -3.43 3.17 6.88
C PHE A 98 -4.02 3.88 8.11
N GLU A 99 -4.35 3.14 9.18
CA GLU A 99 -4.84 3.73 10.44
C GLU A 99 -3.68 4.10 11.36
N GLU A 100 -2.72 3.20 11.55
CA GLU A 100 -1.76 3.32 12.65
C GLU A 100 -0.47 4.02 12.24
N PHE A 101 -0.05 3.91 10.97
CA PHE A 101 1.17 4.55 10.46
C PHE A 101 0.99 5.16 9.06
N PRO A 102 0.00 6.04 8.85
CA PRO A 102 -0.25 6.65 7.53
C PRO A 102 0.96 7.45 7.01
N GLU A 103 1.80 7.99 7.90
CA GLU A 103 3.01 8.73 7.56
C GLU A 103 4.08 7.89 6.85
N ARG A 104 3.97 6.56 6.90
CA ARG A 104 4.87 5.65 6.17
C ARG A 104 4.48 5.48 4.71
N LEU A 105 3.26 5.84 4.34
CA LEU A 105 2.74 5.74 2.98
C LEU A 105 3.12 7.00 2.21
N ILE A 106 4.42 7.16 2.00
CA ILE A 106 4.99 8.30 1.29
C ILE A 106 4.88 8.04 -0.21
N TYR A 107 4.26 8.96 -0.93
CA TYR A 107 4.39 9.05 -2.37
C TYR A 107 5.56 9.97 -2.72
N ILE A 108 6.26 9.66 -3.82
CA ILE A 108 7.26 10.56 -4.38
C ILE A 108 6.57 11.33 -5.50
N SER A 109 6.46 12.65 -5.40
CA SER A 109 5.85 13.47 -6.46
C SER A 109 6.67 13.41 -7.76
N ASP A 110 6.01 13.62 -8.90
CA ASP A 110 6.66 13.85 -10.19
C ASP A 110 7.20 15.29 -10.26
N THR A 111 7.96 15.72 -9.25
CA THR A 111 8.64 17.01 -9.35
C THR A 111 9.60 16.90 -10.52
N ARG A 112 9.26 17.60 -11.62
CA ARG A 112 10.18 17.83 -12.73
C ARG A 112 11.50 18.28 -12.10
N PRO A 113 12.67 17.79 -12.55
CA PRO A 113 13.91 18.45 -12.16
C PRO A 113 13.74 19.93 -12.49
N ASP A 114 13.99 20.79 -11.50
CA ASP A 114 14.10 22.22 -11.73
C ASP A 114 15.09 22.38 -12.90
N MET A 115 14.56 22.75 -14.07
CA MET A 115 15.41 23.06 -15.21
C MET A 115 16.19 24.32 -14.84
N GLU A 116 17.51 24.25 -15.02
CA GLU A 116 18.51 25.30 -14.74
C GLU A 116 18.07 26.73 -15.03
#